data_AF-A0A961IY61-F1
#
_entry.id   AF-A0A961IY61-F1
#
_cell.length_a   1.000
_cell.length_b   1.000
_cell.length_c   1.000
_cell.angle_alpha   90.00
_cell.angle_beta   90.00
_cell.angle_gamma   90.00
#
_symmetry.space_group_name_H-M   'P 1'
#
loop_
_entity.id
_entity.type
_entity.pdbx_description
1 polymer ?
#
loop_
_entity_poly.entity_id
_entity_poly.type
_entity_poly.pdbx_seq_one_letter_code
_entity_poly.pdbx_strand_id
1 'polypeptide(L)'
;YKGWCPLPETEPVAELPFSSERKCMSVLAEGEGAEAGQWLLHVKGAPERILERCNAYRQADEDHPLDRADRARFTAAWEALASEGARVIAVARRRVPGPTPPADEHELTWLGAVALMDPPRPEVKPAMEAAAAAGIRVIMITGDGTATAKAVAGMVGLPVDRVLTGRDVEA
;
A
#
# COMPACT_ATOMS: atom_id res chain seq x y z
N TYR A 1 -13.62 -10.96 -9.17
CA TYR A 1 -12.67 -9.83 -9.08
C TYR A 1 -12.90 -8.96 -10.31
N LYS A 2 -13.84 -8.02 -10.25
CA LYS A 2 -14.23 -7.18 -11.39
C LYS A 2 -13.50 -5.85 -11.26
N GLY A 3 -12.45 -5.64 -12.04
CA GLY A 3 -11.89 -4.31 -12.25
C GLY A 3 -12.91 -3.49 -13.04
N TRP A 4 -13.38 -2.39 -12.47
CA TRP A 4 -14.35 -1.48 -13.08
C TRP A 4 -13.68 -0.46 -14.03
N CYS A 5 -12.41 -0.68 -14.35
CA CYS A 5 -11.63 0.16 -15.23
C CYS A 5 -11.36 -0.62 -16.52
N PRO A 6 -11.57 -0.04 -17.72
CA PRO A 6 -11.01 -0.61 -18.93
C PRO A 6 -9.51 -0.85 -18.73
N LEU A 7 -9.02 -1.97 -19.26
CA LEU A 7 -7.59 -2.21 -19.29
C LEU A 7 -6.94 -1.14 -20.18
N PRO A 8 -5.73 -0.68 -19.83
CA PRO A 8 -4.98 0.21 -20.72
C PRO A 8 -4.81 -0.44 -22.09
N GLU A 9 -4.84 0.38 -23.14
CA GLU A 9 -4.62 -0.11 -24.52
C GLU A 9 -3.15 -0.49 -24.74
N THR A 10 -2.26 0.06 -23.92
CA THR A 10 -0.81 -0.15 -23.99
C THR A 10 -0.35 -1.25 -23.03
N GLU A 11 0.43 -2.19 -23.54
CA GLU A 11 1.10 -3.19 -22.70
C GLU A 11 2.41 -2.63 -22.12
N PRO A 12 2.79 -3.02 -20.89
CA PRO A 12 4.10 -2.70 -20.35
C PRO A 12 5.24 -3.24 -21.23
N VAL A 13 6.23 -2.41 -21.51
CA VAL A 13 7.44 -2.81 -22.27
C VAL A 13 8.55 -3.35 -21.36
N ALA A 14 8.50 -3.04 -20.07
CA ALA A 14 9.41 -3.58 -19.07
C ALA A 14 8.75 -3.64 -17.69
N GLU A 15 9.20 -4.59 -16.88
CA GLU A 15 8.76 -4.77 -15.50
C GLU A 15 9.96 -4.92 -14.56
N LEU A 16 9.88 -4.23 -13.43
CA LEU A 16 10.74 -4.46 -12.27
C LEU A 16 9.88 -5.11 -11.18
N PRO A 17 9.89 -6.45 -11.05
CA PRO A 17 8.97 -7.18 -10.19
C PRO A 17 9.20 -6.86 -8.72
N PHE A 18 8.16 -7.02 -7.89
CA PHE A 18 8.28 -6.74 -6.46
C PHE A 18 9.48 -7.45 -5.82
N SER A 19 10.24 -6.71 -5.01
CA SER A 19 11.28 -7.27 -4.15
C SER A 19 11.13 -6.73 -2.72
N SER A 20 11.43 -7.57 -1.73
CA SER A 20 11.40 -7.18 -0.32
C SER A 20 12.41 -6.08 0.02
N GLU A 21 13.49 -6.00 -0.75
CA GLU A 21 14.51 -4.94 -0.63
C GLU A 21 13.96 -3.58 -1.08
N ARG A 22 13.37 -3.52 -2.29
CA ARG A 22 12.82 -2.26 -2.82
C ARG A 22 11.45 -1.90 -2.22
N LYS A 23 10.70 -2.89 -1.74
CA LYS A 23 9.30 -2.80 -1.30
C LYS A 23 8.34 -2.15 -2.31
N CYS A 24 8.67 -2.26 -3.58
CA CYS A 24 7.84 -1.76 -4.68
C CYS A 24 7.98 -2.64 -5.92
N MET A 25 7.01 -2.47 -6.82
CA MET A 25 6.99 -3.01 -8.17
C MET A 25 6.86 -1.82 -9.13
N SER A 26 7.51 -1.91 -10.29
CA SER A 26 7.43 -0.88 -11.30
C SER A 26 7.14 -1.49 -12.67
N VAL A 27 6.36 -0.78 -13.49
CA VAL A 27 6.13 -1.12 -14.89
C VAL A 27 6.41 0.10 -15.75
N LEU A 28 7.08 -0.11 -16.87
CA LEU A 28 7.31 0.92 -17.88
C LEU A 28 6.35 0.71 -19.04
N ALA A 29 5.60 1.73 -19.40
CA ALA A 29 4.68 1.71 -20.52
C ALA A 29 4.78 3.01 -21.32
N GLU A 30 4.25 2.99 -22.54
CA GLU A 30 4.03 4.21 -23.31
C GLU A 30 2.87 5.00 -22.69
N GLY A 31 2.99 6.33 -22.65
CA GLY A 31 1.95 7.21 -22.14
C GLY A 31 0.74 7.23 -23.06
N GLU A 32 -0.46 7.25 -22.48
CA GLU A 32 -1.72 7.33 -23.23
C GLU A 32 -2.14 8.78 -23.50
N GLY A 33 -2.90 9.01 -24.59
CA GLY A 33 -3.53 10.30 -24.88
C GLY A 33 -2.56 11.45 -25.21
N ALA A 34 -2.71 12.61 -24.56
CA ALA A 34 -1.86 13.80 -24.78
C ALA A 34 -0.37 13.58 -24.40
N GLU A 35 -0.06 12.45 -23.76
CA GLU A 35 1.30 12.00 -23.42
C GLU A 35 1.84 10.94 -24.41
N ALA A 36 1.17 10.68 -25.55
CA ALA A 36 1.64 9.74 -26.59
C ALA A 36 3.06 10.09 -27.07
N GLY A 37 3.95 9.10 -27.09
CA GLY A 37 5.39 9.29 -27.33
C GLY A 37 6.22 9.66 -26.09
N GLN A 38 5.61 9.78 -24.91
CA GLN A 38 6.32 9.87 -23.62
C GLN A 38 6.28 8.53 -22.89
N TRP A 39 7.39 8.13 -22.27
CA TRP A 39 7.45 6.89 -21.52
C TRP A 39 7.16 7.15 -20.04
N LEU A 40 6.32 6.32 -19.44
CA LEU A 40 5.90 6.43 -18.04
C LEU A 40 6.32 5.20 -17.25
N LEU A 41 7.10 5.45 -16.20
CA LEU A 41 7.34 4.47 -15.14
C LEU A 41 6.21 4.59 -14.12
N HIS A 42 5.37 3.58 -14.00
CA HIS A 42 4.37 3.46 -12.94
C HIS A 42 4.93 2.61 -11.80
N VAL A 43 4.80 3.08 -10.57
CA VAL A 43 5.33 2.42 -9.38
C VAL A 43 4.22 2.21 -8.37
N LYS A 44 4.14 1.00 -7.81
CA LYS A 44 3.29 0.71 -6.64
C LYS A 44 4.09 0.05 -5.53
N GLY A 45 3.82 0.40 -4.28
CA GLY A 45 4.59 -0.15 -3.17
C GLY A 45 4.15 0.33 -1.78
N ALA A 46 5.02 0.06 -0.81
CA ALA A 46 4.82 0.49 0.57
C ALA A 46 4.79 2.04 0.65
N PRO A 47 3.77 2.66 1.27
CA PRO A 47 3.58 4.12 1.26
C PRO A 47 4.79 4.92 1.73
N GLU A 48 5.44 4.46 2.80
CA GLU A 48 6.63 5.10 3.37
C GLU A 48 7.79 5.12 2.37
N ARG A 49 7.99 4.04 1.62
CA ARG A 49 9.07 3.90 0.64
C ARG A 49 8.82 4.68 -0.63
N ILE A 50 7.58 4.69 -1.11
CA ILE A 50 7.23 5.46 -2.30
C ILE A 50 7.34 6.95 -2.02
N LEU A 51 6.81 7.42 -0.87
CA LEU A 51 6.85 8.83 -0.51
C LEU A 51 8.30 9.33 -0.34
N GLU A 52 9.20 8.54 0.24
CA GLU A 52 10.65 8.84 0.32
C GLU A 52 11.27 9.14 -1.04
N ARG A 53 10.74 8.54 -2.12
CA ARG A 53 11.26 8.66 -3.48
C ARG A 53 10.55 9.72 -4.33
N CYS A 54 9.47 10.30 -3.82
CA CYS A 54 8.75 11.36 -4.52
C CYS A 54 9.41 12.72 -4.34
N ASN A 55 9.39 13.56 -5.38
CA ASN A 55 9.75 14.98 -5.33
C ASN A 55 8.60 15.91 -5.77
N ALA A 56 7.51 15.33 -6.27
CA ALA A 56 6.29 16.02 -6.68
C ALA A 56 5.06 15.22 -6.28
N TYR A 57 3.88 15.83 -6.38
CA TYR A 57 2.59 15.15 -6.29
C TYR A 57 1.63 15.73 -7.34
N ARG A 58 0.66 14.91 -7.78
CA ARG A 58 -0.36 15.35 -8.74
C ARG A 58 -1.65 15.74 -8.03
N GLN A 59 -2.20 16.90 -8.36
CA GLN A 59 -3.51 17.37 -7.91
C GLN A 59 -4.22 18.08 -9.06
N ALA A 60 -5.48 17.73 -9.31
CA ALA A 60 -6.27 18.31 -10.41
C ALA A 60 -5.51 18.31 -11.77
N ASP A 61 -4.85 17.19 -12.08
CA ASP A 61 -4.03 16.95 -13.28
C ASP A 61 -2.71 17.74 -13.37
N GLU A 62 -2.40 18.60 -12.41
CA GLU A 62 -1.15 19.37 -12.34
C GLU A 62 -0.15 18.76 -11.36
N ASP A 63 1.14 18.89 -11.68
CA ASP A 63 2.23 18.47 -10.80
C ASP A 63 2.72 19.62 -9.93
N HIS A 64 2.76 19.39 -8.63
CA HIS A 64 3.25 20.34 -7.63
C HIS A 64 4.49 19.80 -6.93
N PRO A 65 5.46 20.64 -6.55
CA PRO A 65 6.59 20.22 -5.72
C PRO A 65 6.12 19.62 -4.40
N LEU A 66 6.75 18.53 -3.98
CA LEU A 66 6.42 17.85 -2.73
C LEU A 66 7.24 18.43 -1.58
N ASP A 67 6.62 19.25 -0.74
CA ASP A 67 7.27 19.86 0.42
C ASP A 67 7.12 19.02 1.71
N ARG A 68 7.63 19.57 2.82
CA ARG A 68 7.55 18.89 4.14
C ARG A 68 6.12 18.81 4.69
N ALA A 69 5.30 19.83 4.46
CA ALA A 69 3.92 19.86 4.93
C ALA A 69 3.07 18.84 4.17
N ASP A 70 3.28 18.71 2.86
CA ASP A 70 2.64 17.69 2.03
C ASP A 70 3.03 16.27 2.45
N ARG A 71 4.32 16.03 2.70
CA ARG A 71 4.79 14.74 3.23
C ARG A 71 4.10 14.38 4.53
N ALA A 72 4.01 15.30 5.48
CA ALA A 72 3.34 15.07 6.75
C ALA A 72 1.85 14.77 6.55
N ARG A 73 1.18 15.53 5.66
CA ARG A 73 -0.23 15.34 5.31
C ARG A 73 -0.49 13.95 4.70
N PHE A 74 0.33 13.53 3.75
CA PHE A 74 0.19 12.22 3.10
C PHE A 74 0.49 11.07 4.06
N THR A 75 1.50 11.24 4.92
CA THR A 75 1.80 10.28 5.98
C THR A 75 0.64 10.08 6.93
N ALA A 76 0.10 11.17 7.49
CA ALA A 76 -1.05 11.09 8.37
C ALA A 76 -2.27 10.42 7.69
N ALA A 77 -2.49 10.68 6.40
CA ALA A 77 -3.60 10.10 5.65
C ALA A 77 -3.47 8.57 5.50
N TRP A 78 -2.30 8.04 5.10
CA TRP A 78 -2.16 6.59 4.96
C TRP A 78 -2.04 5.88 6.31
N GLU A 79 -1.48 6.52 7.33
CA GLU A 79 -1.42 5.98 8.70
C GLU A 79 -2.83 5.84 9.30
N ALA A 80 -3.72 6.80 9.06
CA ALA A 80 -5.11 6.70 9.49
C ALA A 80 -5.79 5.45 8.87
N LEU A 81 -5.67 5.27 7.55
CA LEU A 81 -6.21 4.10 6.85
C LEU A 81 -5.60 2.78 7.37
N ALA A 82 -4.30 2.76 7.62
CA ALA A 82 -3.61 1.60 8.18
C ALA A 82 -4.06 1.28 9.62
N SER A 83 -4.36 2.31 10.42
CA SER A 83 -4.86 2.15 11.79
C SER A 83 -6.25 1.50 11.84
N GLU A 84 -7.02 1.64 10.77
CA GLU A 84 -8.29 0.94 10.56
C GLU A 84 -8.09 -0.50 10.04
N GLY A 85 -6.86 -1.02 10.01
CA GLY A 85 -6.56 -2.38 9.57
C GLY A 85 -6.52 -2.56 8.05
N ALA A 86 -6.55 -1.48 7.27
CA ALA A 86 -6.38 -1.60 5.82
C ALA A 86 -4.92 -1.82 5.44
N ARG A 87 -4.69 -2.65 4.41
CA ARG A 87 -3.43 -2.69 3.69
C ARG A 87 -3.38 -1.50 2.74
N VAL A 88 -2.45 -0.58 2.96
CA VAL A 88 -2.31 0.61 2.11
C VAL A 88 -1.19 0.41 1.08
N ILE A 89 -1.49 0.72 -0.18
CA ILE A 89 -0.53 0.66 -1.30
C ILE A 89 -0.47 2.05 -1.92
N ALA A 90 0.71 2.65 -1.95
CA ALA A 90 0.93 3.91 -2.66
C ALA A 90 1.18 3.68 -4.14
N VAL A 91 0.74 4.63 -4.95
CA VAL A 91 0.98 4.68 -6.39
C VAL A 91 1.63 6.01 -6.77
N ALA A 92 2.62 5.93 -7.65
CA ALA A 92 3.38 7.06 -8.13
C ALA A 92 3.80 6.84 -9.59
N ARG A 93 4.19 7.91 -10.29
CA ARG A 93 4.71 7.82 -11.65
C ARG A 93 5.92 8.71 -11.89
N ARG A 94 6.73 8.40 -12.90
CA ARG A 94 7.80 9.26 -13.42
C ARG A 94 7.82 9.22 -14.94
N ARG A 95 7.96 10.38 -15.58
CA ARG A 95 8.28 10.46 -17.02
C ARG A 95 9.74 10.09 -17.24
N VAL A 96 9.99 9.20 -18.19
CA VAL A 96 11.34 8.74 -18.53
C VAL A 96 11.62 8.96 -20.02
N PRO A 97 12.89 9.11 -20.45
CA PRO A 97 13.22 9.54 -21.81
C PRO A 97 13.05 8.45 -22.88
N GLY A 98 12.82 7.19 -22.51
CA GLY A 98 12.81 6.08 -23.46
C GLY A 98 12.25 4.76 -22.90
N PRO A 99 12.21 3.71 -23.74
CA PRO A 99 11.65 2.39 -23.41
C PRO A 99 12.53 1.54 -22.47
N THR A 100 13.54 2.15 -21.84
CA THR A 100 14.45 1.44 -20.92
C THR A 100 14.08 1.81 -19.49
N PRO A 101 13.84 0.81 -18.62
CA PRO A 101 13.56 1.10 -17.21
C PRO A 101 14.78 1.77 -16.58
N PRO A 102 14.57 2.85 -15.81
CA PRO A 102 15.66 3.51 -15.09
C PRO A 102 16.26 2.59 -14.02
N ALA A 103 17.48 2.91 -13.58
CA ALA A 103 18.20 2.13 -12.59
C ALA A 103 17.60 2.21 -11.17
N ASP A 104 16.78 3.23 -10.91
CA ASP A 104 16.13 3.49 -9.63
C ASP A 104 14.67 3.91 -9.80
N GLU A 105 13.95 4.04 -8.69
CA GLU A 105 12.62 4.65 -8.65
C GLU A 105 12.61 5.99 -7.91
N HIS A 106 13.59 6.87 -8.12
CA HIS A 106 13.60 8.22 -7.53
C HIS A 106 12.86 9.25 -8.41
N GLU A 107 12.70 10.47 -7.90
CA GLU A 107 12.08 11.59 -8.62
C GLU A 107 10.65 11.30 -9.09
N LEU A 108 9.90 10.59 -8.24
CA LEU A 108 8.53 10.21 -8.54
C LEU A 108 7.56 11.36 -8.26
N THR A 109 6.48 11.39 -9.03
CA THR A 109 5.26 12.13 -8.71
C THR A 109 4.31 11.21 -7.93
N TRP A 110 4.00 11.58 -6.70
CA TRP A 110 2.97 10.93 -5.89
C TRP A 110 1.58 11.12 -6.52
N LEU A 111 0.86 10.02 -6.76
CA LEU A 111 -0.51 10.08 -7.30
C LEU A 111 -1.56 9.84 -6.22
N GLY A 112 -1.24 9.03 -5.21
CA GLY A 112 -2.17 8.70 -4.15
C GLY A 112 -1.85 7.37 -3.48
N ALA A 113 -2.78 6.94 -2.64
CA ALA A 113 -2.74 5.64 -2.00
C ALA A 113 -4.11 4.96 -2.08
N VAL A 114 -4.09 3.64 -2.16
CA VAL A 114 -5.27 2.79 -2.15
C VAL A 114 -5.24 1.95 -0.88
N ALA A 115 -6.33 1.98 -0.12
CA ALA A 115 -6.55 1.11 1.01
C ALA A 115 -7.33 -0.14 0.57
N LEU A 116 -6.78 -1.31 0.88
CA LEU A 116 -7.44 -2.60 0.71
C LEU A 116 -7.78 -3.14 2.09
N MET A 117 -9.06 -3.25 2.38
CA MET A 117 -9.54 -3.83 3.63
C MET A 117 -10.15 -5.20 3.34
N ASP A 118 -9.71 -6.21 4.10
CA ASP A 118 -10.38 -7.51 4.17
C ASP A 118 -11.09 -7.60 5.53
N PRO A 119 -12.33 -7.08 5.63
CA PRO A 119 -13.01 -7.03 6.91
C PRO A 119 -13.27 -8.46 7.43
N PRO A 120 -13.20 -8.69 8.75
CA PRO A 120 -13.57 -9.97 9.33
C PRO A 120 -15.00 -10.34 8.93
N ARG A 121 -15.24 -11.65 8.72
CA ARG A 121 -16.57 -12.14 8.41
C ARG A 121 -17.53 -11.83 9.57
N PRO A 122 -18.80 -11.46 9.28
CA PRO A 122 -19.74 -11.01 10.32
C PRO A 122 -19.97 -12.05 11.41
N GLU A 123 -19.82 -13.34 11.11
CA GLU A 123 -19.93 -14.45 12.05
C GLU A 123 -18.76 -14.59 13.04
N VAL A 124 -17.61 -13.95 12.79
CA VAL A 124 -16.41 -14.11 13.62
C VAL A 124 -16.63 -13.54 15.01
N LYS A 125 -17.23 -12.35 15.12
CA LYS A 125 -17.43 -11.70 16.42
C LYS A 125 -18.37 -12.52 17.34
N PRO A 126 -19.54 -13.00 16.89
CA PRO A 126 -20.35 -13.93 17.67
C PRO A 126 -19.60 -15.21 18.10
N ALA A 127 -18.76 -15.77 17.22
CA ALA A 127 -17.98 -16.96 17.55
C ALA A 127 -16.92 -16.67 18.63
N MET A 128 -16.27 -15.52 18.58
CA MET A 128 -15.32 -15.04 19.59
C MET A 128 -15.98 -14.87 20.96
N GLU A 129 -17.18 -14.28 21.00
CA GLU A 129 -17.96 -14.11 22.23
C GLU A 129 -18.36 -15.47 22.84
N ALA A 130 -18.80 -16.42 22.01
CA ALA A 130 -19.14 -17.78 22.46
C ALA A 130 -17.92 -18.53 23.01
N ALA A 131 -16.76 -18.43 22.34
CA ALA A 131 -15.51 -19.02 22.80
C ALA A 131 -15.07 -18.43 24.16
N ALA A 132 -15.17 -17.10 24.31
CA ALA A 132 -14.85 -16.42 25.57
C ALA A 132 -15.79 -16.85 26.71
N ALA A 133 -17.10 -16.95 26.46
CA ALA A 133 -18.08 -17.43 27.43
C ALA A 133 -17.84 -18.88 27.88
N ALA A 134 -17.25 -19.70 27.00
CA ALA A 134 -16.83 -21.07 27.29
C ALA A 134 -15.46 -21.16 27.99
N GLY A 135 -14.78 -20.04 28.26
CA GLY A 135 -13.45 -20.00 28.87
C GLY A 135 -12.31 -20.44 27.93
N ILE A 136 -12.54 -20.41 26.61
CA ILE A 136 -11.54 -20.80 25.61
C ILE A 136 -10.63 -19.60 25.34
N ARG A 137 -9.32 -19.79 25.50
CA ARG A 137 -8.32 -18.80 25.13
C ARG A 137 -8.10 -18.81 23.61
N VAL A 138 -8.33 -17.68 22.97
CA VAL A 138 -8.08 -17.49 21.53
C VAL A 138 -6.77 -16.72 21.31
N ILE A 139 -6.00 -17.12 20.30
CA ILE A 139 -4.74 -16.47 19.90
C ILE A 139 -4.80 -16.22 18.39
N MET A 140 -4.46 -15.00 17.96
CA MET A 140 -4.33 -14.65 16.54
C MET A 140 -2.88 -14.84 16.09
N ILE A 141 -2.69 -15.59 15.00
CA ILE A 141 -1.40 -15.75 14.32
C ILE A 141 -1.60 -15.27 12.88
N THR A 142 -0.88 -14.23 12.47
CA THR A 142 -0.97 -13.64 11.13
C THR A 142 0.42 -13.24 10.62
N GLY A 143 0.57 -13.21 9.29
CA GLY A 143 1.74 -12.66 8.60
C GLY A 143 1.66 -11.14 8.34
N ASP A 144 0.58 -10.49 8.75
CA ASP A 144 0.39 -9.05 8.59
C ASP A 144 1.27 -8.23 9.53
N GLY A 145 1.42 -6.93 9.22
CA GLY A 145 2.11 -5.99 10.08
C GLY A 145 1.40 -5.82 11.43
N THR A 146 2.18 -5.46 12.47
CA THR A 146 1.69 -5.32 13.85
C THR A 146 0.47 -4.39 13.99
N ALA A 147 0.43 -3.28 13.25
CA ALA A 147 -0.69 -2.35 13.28
C ALA A 147 -1.99 -2.99 12.75
N THR A 148 -1.90 -3.65 11.59
CA THR A 148 -3.01 -4.38 10.97
C THR A 148 -3.53 -5.50 11.87
N ALA A 149 -2.63 -6.31 12.42
CA ALA A 149 -3.02 -7.40 13.32
C ALA A 149 -3.78 -6.90 14.55
N LYS A 150 -3.33 -5.80 15.17
CA LYS A 150 -4.02 -5.17 16.30
C LYS A 150 -5.39 -4.64 15.92
N ALA A 151 -5.50 -3.98 14.76
CA ALA A 151 -6.78 -3.47 14.27
C ALA A 151 -7.79 -4.61 14.03
N VAL A 152 -7.38 -5.67 13.33
CA VAL A 152 -8.23 -6.85 13.08
C VAL A 152 -8.64 -7.52 14.39
N ALA A 153 -7.72 -7.67 15.35
CA ALA A 153 -8.03 -8.21 16.67
C ALA A 153 -9.10 -7.37 17.39
N GLY A 154 -9.00 -6.04 17.33
CA GLY A 154 -10.00 -5.13 17.86
C GLY A 154 -11.37 -5.29 17.18
N MET A 155 -11.41 -5.43 15.85
CA MET A 155 -12.66 -5.61 15.10
C MET A 155 -13.41 -6.88 15.49
N VAL A 156 -12.68 -7.97 15.75
CA VAL A 156 -13.29 -9.27 16.14
C VAL A 156 -13.53 -9.41 17.64
N GLY A 157 -13.17 -8.40 18.44
CA GLY A 157 -13.33 -8.43 19.89
C GLY A 157 -12.32 -9.33 20.61
N LEU A 158 -11.16 -9.60 20.01
CA LEU A 158 -10.07 -10.32 20.68
C LEU A 158 -9.32 -9.35 21.61
N PRO A 159 -9.34 -9.56 22.94
CA PRO A 159 -8.52 -8.77 23.85
C PRO A 159 -7.02 -9.03 23.59
N VAL A 160 -6.25 -7.96 23.41
CA VAL A 160 -4.82 -8.03 23.09
C VAL A 160 -3.99 -7.46 24.23
N ASP A 161 -3.48 -8.35 25.09
CA ASP A 161 -2.59 -7.97 26.20
C ASP A 161 -1.13 -7.89 25.75
N ARG A 162 -0.75 -8.70 24.75
CA ARG A 162 0.62 -8.83 24.27
C ARG A 162 0.62 -9.08 22.76
N VAL A 163 1.51 -8.39 22.05
CA VAL A 163 1.83 -8.68 20.64
C VAL A 163 3.28 -9.09 20.55
N LEU A 164 3.53 -10.17 19.81
CA LEU A 164 4.85 -10.74 19.60
C LEU A 164 5.16 -10.72 18.10
N THR A 165 6.36 -10.26 17.74
CA THR A 165 6.92 -10.42 16.41
C THR A 165 7.76 -11.70 16.37
N GLY A 166 8.15 -12.16 15.17
CA GLY A 166 9.00 -13.36 15.04
C GLY A 166 10.29 -13.26 15.87
N ARG A 167 10.90 -12.07 15.94
CA ARG A 167 12.10 -11.83 16.75
C ARG A 167 11.86 -11.99 18.26
N ASP A 168 10.63 -11.71 18.72
CA ASP A 168 10.28 -11.81 20.14
C ASP A 168 9.96 -13.25 20.56
N VAL A 169 9.66 -14.13 19.60
CA VAL A 169 9.35 -15.56 19.85
C VAL A 169 10.60 -16.43 19.81
N GLU A 170 11.60 -16.04 19.04
CA GLU A 170 12.90 -16.74 18.92
C GLU A 170 13.86 -16.43 20.09
N ALA A 171 13.56 -15.43 20.92
CA ALA A 171 14.34 -15.01 22.09
C ALA A 171 13.89 -15.74 23.37
#